data_AF-A0AAV3B2N0-F1
#
_entry.id   AF-A0AAV3B2N0-F1
#
_cell.length_a   1.000
_cell.length_b   1.000
_cell.length_c   1.000
_cell.angle_alpha   90.00
_cell.angle_beta   90.00
_cell.angle_gamma   90.00
#
_symmetry.space_group_name_H-M   'P 1'
#
loop_
_entity.id
_entity.type
_entity.pdbx_description
1 polymer ?
#
loop_
_entity_poly.entity_id
_entity_poly.type
_entity_poly.pdbx_seq_one_letter_code
_entity_poly.pdbx_strand_id
1 'polypeptide(L)'
;MLQELKTAGPPGVLVITDSAFISGRKLLHSLIVSSVQRGEHVHIFSFEFPAEEFLAGVPDDILSSFSFHDGFSDPLHWRNHSQSLTLHDFTARTIRKRVSSSSTPVTIVLDSLSWILARCPLPSVCHTLRELCRPQMKEGSHDMRVLTLLHADLHDPGVVGSVCTLCDSVIDVTDGGEQLGVTITQRKRSGKVVTGKEIFRVCEDFSLERTTAMESEPQSRTEVDPTVNLTFNLRLSETERERKESAALPYTFSENKKSSLLQSSGTSGKIFYDPDPGDDLDEEDPDDDLDV
;
A
#
# COMPACT_ATOMS: atom_id res chain seq x y z
N MET A 1 5.93 5.99 13.89
CA MET A 1 5.79 5.46 12.52
C MET A 1 6.73 6.13 11.54
N LEU A 2 6.84 7.47 11.52
CA LEU A 2 7.74 8.14 10.56
C LEU A 2 9.21 7.79 10.76
N GLN A 3 9.68 7.75 12.02
CA GLN A 3 11.03 7.33 12.34
C GLN A 3 11.34 5.90 11.86
N GLU A 4 10.38 4.98 11.97
CA GLU A 4 10.55 3.60 11.45
C GLU A 4 10.71 3.58 9.93
N LEU A 5 9.99 4.45 9.20
CA LEU A 5 10.16 4.61 7.75
C LEU A 5 11.54 5.17 7.36
N LYS A 6 12.17 5.95 8.26
CA LYS A 6 13.51 6.52 8.09
C LYS A 6 14.62 5.53 8.46
N THR A 7 14.44 4.71 9.49
CA THR A 7 15.49 3.83 10.04
C THR A 7 15.45 2.41 9.48
N ALA A 8 14.27 1.88 9.17
CA ALA A 8 14.06 0.48 8.79
C ALA A 8 12.96 0.31 7.73
N GLY A 9 12.72 1.35 6.94
CA GLY A 9 11.55 1.39 6.05
C GLY A 9 11.56 0.20 5.08
N PRO A 10 10.41 -0.51 4.94
CA PRO A 10 10.35 -1.72 4.15
C PRO A 10 10.67 -1.43 2.67
N PRO A 11 11.27 -2.39 1.94
CA PRO A 11 11.35 -2.32 0.49
C PRO A 11 9.91 -2.29 -0.07
N GLY A 12 9.67 -1.40 -1.03
CA GLY A 12 8.33 -1.14 -1.54
C GLY A 12 8.16 0.28 -2.06
N VAL A 13 6.91 0.65 -2.30
CA VAL A 13 6.52 1.97 -2.80
C VAL A 13 5.96 2.81 -1.67
N LEU A 14 6.60 3.96 -1.41
CA LEU A 14 6.12 5.00 -0.52
C LEU A 14 5.68 6.20 -1.35
N VAL A 15 4.41 6.59 -1.18
CA VAL A 15 3.88 7.82 -1.77
C VAL A 15 3.61 8.86 -0.68
N ILE A 16 4.03 10.09 -0.93
CA ILE A 16 3.65 11.27 -0.16
C ILE A 16 2.52 11.93 -0.94
N THR A 17 1.34 12.02 -0.36
CA THR A 17 0.24 12.79 -0.92
C THR A 17 0.26 14.19 -0.34
N ASP A 18 0.24 15.19 -1.20
CA ASP A 18 0.25 16.59 -0.82
C ASP A 18 -0.75 17.39 -1.67
N SER A 19 -0.72 18.72 -1.57
CA SER A 19 -1.56 19.60 -2.36
C SER A 19 -0.81 20.85 -2.78
N ALA A 20 -1.35 21.62 -3.72
CA ALA A 20 -0.78 22.90 -4.12
C ALA A 20 -0.65 23.90 -2.95
N PHE A 21 -1.47 23.77 -1.90
CA PHE A 21 -1.43 24.64 -0.72
C PHE A 21 -0.46 24.16 0.35
N ILE A 22 -0.21 22.86 0.43
CA ILE A 22 0.61 22.24 1.47
C ILE A 22 1.56 21.27 0.80
N SER A 23 2.81 21.69 0.59
CA SER A 23 3.78 20.88 -0.13
C SER A 23 4.45 19.82 0.75
N GLY A 24 4.52 18.59 0.22
CA GLY A 24 5.26 17.47 0.80
C GLY A 24 6.74 17.44 0.42
N ARG A 25 7.24 18.41 -0.36
CA ARG A 25 8.62 18.36 -0.89
C ARG A 25 9.70 18.34 0.19
N LYS A 26 9.58 19.19 1.22
CA LYS A 26 10.54 19.20 2.34
C LYS A 26 10.58 17.85 3.06
N LEU A 27 9.44 17.19 3.18
CA LEU A 27 9.37 15.83 3.73
C LEU A 27 10.03 14.81 2.79
N LEU A 28 9.83 14.92 1.48
CA LEU A 28 10.52 14.08 0.49
C LEU A 28 12.05 14.21 0.64
N HIS A 29 12.58 15.43 0.74
CA HIS A 29 14.01 15.66 0.99
C HIS A 29 14.48 15.00 2.28
N SER A 30 13.70 15.11 3.37
CA SER A 30 14.05 14.44 4.62
C SER A 30 14.18 12.92 4.48
N LEU A 31 13.29 12.30 3.70
CA LEU A 31 13.34 10.87 3.41
C LEU A 31 14.53 10.50 2.52
N ILE A 32 14.87 11.35 1.54
CA ILE A 32 16.06 11.19 0.68
C ILE A 32 17.35 11.24 1.51
N VAL A 33 17.50 12.26 2.36
CA VAL A 33 18.65 12.38 3.29
C VAL A 33 18.77 11.14 4.16
N SER A 34 17.64 10.62 4.63
CA SER A 34 17.62 9.38 5.43
C SER A 34 18.06 8.15 4.62
N SER A 35 17.72 8.08 3.33
CA SER A 35 18.22 7.00 2.44
C SER A 35 19.73 7.04 2.30
N VAL A 36 20.32 8.23 2.14
CA VAL A 36 21.79 8.35 2.08
C VAL A 36 22.43 7.95 3.41
N GLN A 37 21.85 8.36 4.54
CA GLN A 37 22.34 7.97 5.87
C GLN A 37 22.30 6.44 6.10
N ARG A 38 21.42 5.72 5.40
CA ARG A 38 21.38 4.24 5.39
C ARG A 38 22.41 3.60 4.45
N GLY A 39 23.22 4.39 3.75
CA GLY A 39 24.20 3.91 2.78
C GLY A 39 23.60 3.51 1.43
N GLU A 40 22.38 3.97 1.13
CA GLU A 40 21.71 3.69 -0.14
C GLU A 40 22.16 4.68 -1.22
N HIS A 41 22.28 4.21 -2.47
CA HIS A 41 22.45 5.11 -3.60
C HIS A 41 21.08 5.63 -4.04
N VAL A 42 20.92 6.94 -4.17
CA VAL A 42 19.64 7.56 -4.56
C VAL A 42 19.65 7.94 -6.04
N HIS A 43 18.68 7.45 -6.81
CA HIS A 43 18.45 7.84 -8.19
C HIS A 43 17.23 8.76 -8.26
N ILE A 44 17.41 10.02 -8.66
CA ILE A 44 16.35 11.03 -8.73
C ILE A 44 15.90 11.17 -10.18
N PHE A 45 14.63 10.87 -10.43
CA PHE A 45 13.96 11.03 -11.72
C PHE A 45 13.08 12.28 -11.61
N SER A 46 13.48 13.35 -12.31
CA SER A 46 12.88 14.66 -12.16
C SER A 46 12.03 15.04 -13.36
N PHE A 47 10.75 15.31 -13.15
CA PHE A 47 9.78 15.66 -14.18
C PHE A 47 9.11 17.01 -13.95
N GLU A 48 9.15 17.54 -12.73
CA GLU A 48 8.53 18.81 -12.35
C GLU A 48 9.56 19.93 -12.18
N PHE A 49 10.79 19.60 -11.76
CA PHE A 49 11.85 20.59 -11.53
C PHE A 49 13.17 20.25 -12.21
N PRO A 50 14.01 21.25 -12.54
CA PRO A 50 15.39 21.03 -12.93
C PRO A 50 16.25 20.61 -11.71
N ALA A 51 17.42 20.04 -11.97
CA ALA A 51 18.30 19.47 -10.93
C ALA A 51 18.70 20.51 -9.88
N GLU A 52 19.02 21.72 -10.31
CA GLU A 52 19.50 22.80 -9.46
C GLU A 52 18.43 23.24 -8.46
N GLU A 53 17.17 23.29 -8.89
CA GLU A 53 16.05 23.66 -8.03
C GLU A 53 15.63 22.52 -7.12
N PHE A 54 15.60 21.29 -7.63
CA PHE A 54 15.29 20.12 -6.82
C PHE A 54 16.31 19.93 -5.70
N LEU A 55 17.61 20.06 -6.00
CA LEU A 55 18.68 19.86 -5.03
C LEU A 55 18.96 21.10 -4.15
N ALA A 56 18.21 22.18 -4.31
CA ALA A 56 18.40 23.39 -3.53
C ALA A 56 18.25 23.12 -2.01
N GLY A 57 19.28 23.50 -1.25
CA GLY A 57 19.34 23.28 0.20
C GLY A 57 19.79 21.89 0.63
N VAL A 58 20.00 20.96 -0.30
CA VAL A 58 20.59 19.65 0.02
C VAL A 58 22.07 19.84 0.34
N PRO A 59 22.57 19.31 1.47
CA PRO A 59 23.98 19.37 1.82
C PRO A 59 24.92 18.80 0.73
N ASP A 60 26.03 19.49 0.45
CA ASP A 60 26.96 19.11 -0.63
C ASP A 60 27.67 17.76 -0.38
N ASP A 61 27.84 17.38 0.88
CA ASP A 61 28.50 16.13 1.29
C ASP A 61 27.76 14.88 0.82
N ILE A 62 26.43 14.96 0.70
CA ILE A 62 25.61 13.81 0.28
C ILE A 62 25.37 13.73 -1.24
N LEU A 63 25.73 14.77 -2.00
CA LEU A 63 25.48 14.82 -3.45
C LEU A 63 26.19 13.72 -4.23
N SER A 64 27.34 13.23 -3.73
CA SER A 64 28.06 12.10 -4.34
C SER A 64 27.28 10.79 -4.32
N SER A 65 26.29 10.67 -3.43
CA SER A 65 25.38 9.52 -3.32
C SER A 65 24.15 9.63 -4.22
N PHE A 66 24.09 10.64 -5.09
CA PHE A 66 22.96 10.90 -5.99
C PHE A 66 23.30 10.68 -7.46
N SER A 67 22.37 10.06 -8.18
CA SER A 67 22.33 10.02 -9.64
C SER A 67 21.08 10.73 -10.13
N PHE A 68 21.24 11.87 -10.78
CA PHE A 68 20.11 12.64 -11.31
C PHE A 68 19.80 12.23 -12.75
N HIS A 69 18.51 12.06 -13.06
CA HIS A 69 18.00 11.72 -14.37
C HIS A 69 16.96 12.77 -14.78
N ASP A 70 17.28 13.55 -15.80
CA ASP A 70 16.48 14.68 -16.26
C ASP A 70 15.33 14.24 -17.17
N GLY A 71 14.10 14.27 -16.65
CA GLY A 71 12.86 14.15 -17.43
C GLY A 71 12.09 15.48 -17.57
N PHE A 72 12.67 16.60 -17.12
CA PHE A 72 12.04 17.91 -17.09
C PHE A 72 12.35 18.72 -18.36
N SER A 73 13.60 18.72 -18.82
CA SER A 73 14.05 19.61 -19.91
C SER A 73 13.46 19.24 -21.28
N ASP A 74 13.28 17.95 -21.56
CA ASP A 74 12.75 17.47 -22.84
C ASP A 74 11.91 16.18 -22.73
N PRO A 75 10.82 16.19 -21.94
CA PRO A 75 10.00 15.01 -21.65
C PRO A 75 9.37 14.34 -22.88
N LEU A 76 9.17 15.11 -23.95
CA LEU A 76 8.56 14.67 -25.21
C LEU A 76 9.61 14.48 -26.33
N HIS A 77 10.89 14.64 -26.01
CA HIS A 77 12.00 14.50 -26.94
C HIS A 77 11.90 15.41 -28.18
N TRP A 78 11.35 16.61 -28.02
CA TRP A 78 11.23 17.60 -29.10
C TRP A 78 12.55 18.31 -29.39
N ARG A 79 13.45 18.39 -28.41
CA ARG A 79 14.74 19.06 -28.52
C ARG A 79 15.89 18.10 -28.87
N ASN A 80 15.61 16.80 -28.97
CA ASN A 80 16.59 15.74 -29.26
C ASN A 80 17.77 15.73 -28.29
N HIS A 81 17.52 16.02 -27.00
CA HIS A 81 18.54 15.86 -25.97
C HIS A 81 18.79 14.37 -25.73
N SER A 82 19.93 13.87 -26.20
CA SER A 82 20.27 12.43 -26.19
C SER A 82 20.37 11.79 -24.81
N GLN A 83 20.33 12.58 -23.73
CA GLN A 83 20.46 12.12 -22.35
C GLN A 83 19.18 12.31 -21.51
N SER A 84 18.16 13.03 -22.00
CA SER A 84 16.94 13.26 -21.23
C SER A 84 16.04 12.03 -21.21
N LEU A 85 15.42 11.78 -20.06
CA LEU A 85 14.31 10.85 -19.91
C LEU A 85 13.09 11.35 -20.67
N THR A 86 12.50 10.43 -21.42
CA THR A 86 11.21 10.68 -22.07
C THR A 86 10.08 10.03 -21.27
N LEU A 87 8.83 10.42 -21.53
CA LEU A 87 7.66 9.71 -20.99
C LEU A 87 7.68 8.20 -21.29
N HIS A 88 8.15 7.84 -22.49
CA HIS A 88 8.25 6.44 -22.91
C HIS A 88 9.33 5.65 -22.14
N ASP A 89 10.26 6.35 -21.49
CA ASP A 89 11.27 5.74 -20.64
C ASP A 89 10.76 5.39 -19.24
N PHE A 90 9.55 5.85 -18.86
CA PHE A 90 8.91 5.48 -17.60
C PHE A 90 8.38 4.05 -17.65
N THR A 91 9.30 3.09 -17.70
CA THR A 91 9.02 1.66 -17.60
C THR A 91 10.02 1.03 -16.63
N ALA A 92 9.61 -0.03 -15.94
CA ALA A 92 10.46 -0.67 -14.94
C ALA A 92 11.76 -1.21 -15.57
N ARG A 93 11.69 -1.74 -16.80
CA ARG A 93 12.85 -2.22 -17.55
C ARG A 93 13.88 -1.11 -17.79
N THR A 94 13.41 0.05 -18.28
CA THR A 94 14.29 1.17 -18.64
C THR A 94 14.90 1.82 -17.39
N ILE A 95 14.09 2.04 -16.35
CA ILE A 95 14.55 2.56 -15.07
C ILE A 95 15.58 1.61 -14.45
N ARG A 96 15.30 0.29 -14.41
CA ARG A 96 16.25 -0.72 -13.91
C ARG A 96 17.56 -0.69 -14.66
N LYS A 97 17.55 -0.59 -15.99
CA LYS A 97 18.78 -0.50 -16.79
C LYS A 97 19.64 0.71 -16.40
N ARG A 98 19.02 1.85 -16.08
CA ARG A 98 19.72 3.05 -15.59
C ARG A 98 20.22 2.93 -14.15
N VAL A 99 19.66 2.00 -13.37
CA VAL A 99 19.98 1.77 -11.96
C VAL A 99 20.95 0.58 -11.73
N SER A 100 21.10 -0.32 -12.71
CA SER A 100 21.77 -1.63 -12.59
C SER A 100 23.29 -1.60 -12.27
N SER A 101 23.87 -0.43 -11.99
CA SER A 101 25.30 -0.25 -11.77
C SER A 101 25.68 -0.11 -10.29
N SER A 102 24.73 -0.13 -9.35
CA SER A 102 25.05 0.01 -7.92
C SER A 102 25.33 -1.33 -7.24
N SER A 103 26.36 -1.35 -6.39
CA SER A 103 26.67 -2.45 -5.45
C SER A 103 25.96 -2.30 -4.10
N THR A 104 25.12 -1.27 -3.97
CA THR A 104 24.41 -0.87 -2.75
C THR A 104 22.90 -0.87 -2.99
N PRO A 105 22.07 -0.97 -1.92
CA PRO A 105 20.63 -0.80 -2.03
C PRO A 105 20.26 0.53 -2.68
N VAL A 106 19.18 0.54 -3.45
CA VAL A 106 18.79 1.70 -4.25
C VAL A 106 17.48 2.29 -3.79
N THR A 107 17.47 3.60 -3.57
CA THR A 107 16.24 4.39 -3.51
C THR A 107 16.02 5.10 -4.84
N ILE A 108 14.89 4.84 -5.48
CA ILE A 108 14.39 5.58 -6.64
C ILE A 108 13.48 6.68 -6.12
N VAL A 109 13.76 7.92 -6.51
CA VAL A 109 12.94 9.08 -6.20
C VAL A 109 12.26 9.55 -7.48
N LEU A 110 10.95 9.70 -7.43
CA LEU A 110 10.15 10.36 -8.46
C LEU A 110 9.65 11.68 -7.86
N ASP A 111 10.18 12.80 -8.35
CA ASP A 111 9.86 14.13 -7.81
C ASP A 111 8.36 14.46 -7.90
N SER A 112 7.67 13.96 -8.94
CA SER A 112 6.25 14.18 -9.19
C SER A 112 5.62 13.02 -9.97
N LEU A 113 4.89 12.15 -9.27
CA LEU A 113 4.03 11.15 -9.90
C LEU A 113 2.86 11.82 -10.64
N SER A 114 2.42 12.98 -10.16
CA SER A 114 1.31 13.73 -10.76
C SER A 114 1.59 14.08 -12.21
N TRP A 115 2.81 14.50 -12.51
CA TRP A 115 3.21 14.83 -13.87
C TRP A 115 3.12 13.62 -14.82
N ILE A 116 3.49 12.44 -14.33
CA ILE A 116 3.43 11.17 -15.07
C ILE A 116 1.98 10.72 -15.26
N LEU A 117 1.16 10.74 -14.20
CA LEU A 117 -0.25 10.36 -14.24
C LEU A 117 -1.09 11.22 -15.18
N ALA A 118 -0.71 12.49 -15.35
CA ALA A 118 -1.38 13.39 -16.30
C ALA A 118 -1.18 12.99 -17.78
N ARG A 119 -0.22 12.10 -18.08
CA ARG A 119 0.21 11.76 -19.45
C ARG A 119 0.27 10.27 -19.74
N CYS A 120 0.27 9.44 -18.71
CA CYS A 120 0.33 7.99 -18.81
C CYS A 120 -0.94 7.37 -18.22
N PRO A 121 -1.49 6.30 -18.81
CA PRO A 121 -2.61 5.59 -18.23
C PRO A 121 -2.29 5.07 -16.83
N LEU A 122 -3.22 5.25 -15.88
CA LEU A 122 -3.09 4.79 -14.50
C LEU A 122 -2.64 3.32 -14.39
N PRO A 123 -3.20 2.35 -15.15
CA PRO A 123 -2.75 0.96 -15.07
C PRO A 123 -1.26 0.79 -15.42
N SER A 124 -0.74 1.54 -16.38
CA SER A 124 0.67 1.49 -16.79
C SER A 124 1.59 2.04 -15.70
N VAL A 125 1.17 3.11 -15.03
CA VAL A 125 1.91 3.69 -13.90
C VAL A 125 1.95 2.72 -12.73
N CYS A 126 0.79 2.19 -12.33
CA CYS A 126 0.71 1.20 -11.26
C CYS A 126 1.51 -0.07 -11.55
N HIS A 127 1.46 -0.57 -12.79
CA HIS A 127 2.26 -1.71 -13.22
C HIS A 127 3.74 -1.42 -13.06
N THR A 128 4.21 -0.27 -13.54
CA THR A 128 5.62 0.14 -13.46
C THR A 128 6.09 0.25 -12.02
N LEU A 129 5.33 0.92 -11.14
CA LEU A 129 5.67 1.06 -9.71
C LEU A 129 5.80 -0.30 -9.02
N ARG A 130 4.87 -1.23 -9.26
CA ARG A 130 4.98 -2.58 -8.68
C ARG A 130 6.09 -3.40 -9.28
N GLU A 131 6.28 -3.33 -10.60
CA GLU A 131 7.31 -4.10 -11.27
C GLU A 131 8.70 -3.67 -10.81
N LEU A 132 8.94 -2.39 -10.50
CA LEU A 132 10.20 -1.88 -9.93
C LEU A 132 10.56 -2.56 -8.60
N CYS A 133 9.59 -2.73 -7.72
CA CYS A 133 9.79 -3.34 -6.40
C CYS A 133 9.71 -4.88 -6.40
N ARG A 134 9.41 -5.53 -7.53
CA ARG A 134 9.44 -6.99 -7.61
C ARG A 134 10.88 -7.50 -7.56
N PRO A 135 11.22 -8.45 -6.66
CA PRO A 135 12.57 -9.01 -6.62
C PRO A 135 12.92 -9.68 -7.96
N GLN A 136 14.14 -9.44 -8.46
CA GLN A 136 14.65 -10.16 -9.62
C GLN A 136 15.39 -11.41 -9.20
N MET A 137 15.20 -12.51 -9.93
CA MET A 137 15.91 -13.78 -9.72
C MET A 137 17.39 -13.75 -10.12
N LYS A 138 17.96 -12.58 -10.45
CA LYS A 138 19.36 -12.45 -10.83
C LYS A 138 20.22 -12.26 -9.58
N GLU A 139 21.29 -13.04 -9.46
CA GLU A 139 22.31 -12.85 -8.43
C GLU A 139 22.86 -11.41 -8.47
N GLY A 140 22.86 -10.74 -7.32
CA GLY A 140 23.27 -9.34 -7.18
C GLY A 140 22.16 -8.30 -7.35
N SER A 141 20.89 -8.69 -7.53
CA SER A 141 19.78 -7.73 -7.50
C SER A 141 19.57 -7.22 -6.07
N HIS A 142 19.79 -5.93 -5.85
CA HIS A 142 19.47 -5.28 -4.58
C HIS A 142 17.99 -4.92 -4.48
N ASP A 143 17.47 -4.86 -3.25
CA ASP A 143 16.12 -4.38 -2.98
C ASP A 143 15.99 -2.92 -3.43
N MET A 144 14.94 -2.64 -4.23
CA MET A 144 14.62 -1.31 -4.72
C MET A 144 13.47 -0.73 -3.91
N ARG A 145 13.66 0.49 -3.41
CA ARG A 145 12.61 1.30 -2.80
C ARG A 145 12.23 2.44 -3.72
N VAL A 146 10.93 2.74 -3.82
CA VAL A 146 10.44 3.90 -4.56
C VAL A 146 9.87 4.91 -3.58
N LEU A 147 10.34 6.16 -3.66
CA LEU A 147 9.80 7.33 -2.98
C LEU A 147 9.19 8.25 -4.03
N THR A 148 7.96 8.70 -3.83
CA THR A 148 7.33 9.58 -4.81
C THR A 148 6.36 10.59 -4.18
N LEU A 149 6.25 11.76 -4.80
CA LEU A 149 5.27 12.79 -4.45
C LEU A 149 4.05 12.70 -5.38
N LEU A 150 2.84 12.86 -4.83
CA LEU A 150 1.58 12.90 -5.55
C LEU A 150 0.75 14.09 -5.06
N HIS A 151 0.67 15.15 -5.87
CA HIS A 151 -0.26 16.26 -5.66
C HIS A 151 -1.70 15.76 -5.85
N ALA A 152 -2.38 15.47 -4.75
CA ALA A 152 -3.67 14.77 -4.76
C ALA A 152 -4.80 15.62 -5.35
N ASP A 153 -4.70 16.94 -5.24
CA ASP A 153 -5.64 17.92 -5.77
C ASP A 153 -5.61 18.06 -7.31
N LEU A 154 -4.60 17.48 -7.97
CA LEU A 154 -4.49 17.48 -9.43
C LEU A 154 -5.17 16.27 -10.10
N HIS A 155 -5.70 15.31 -9.33
CA HIS A 155 -6.26 14.06 -9.87
C HIS A 155 -7.62 13.75 -9.27
N ASP A 156 -8.41 12.95 -9.99
CA ASP A 156 -9.66 12.41 -9.46
C ASP A 156 -9.40 11.56 -8.20
N PRO A 157 -10.27 11.63 -7.18
CA PRO A 157 -10.11 10.86 -5.94
C PRO A 157 -9.97 9.34 -6.18
N GLY A 158 -10.59 8.81 -7.23
CA GLY A 158 -10.44 7.40 -7.62
C GLY A 158 -9.04 7.03 -8.12
N VAL A 159 -8.36 7.95 -8.82
CA VAL A 159 -6.97 7.80 -9.28
C VAL A 159 -6.04 7.83 -8.07
N VAL A 160 -6.19 8.85 -7.22
CA VAL A 160 -5.40 8.98 -5.98
C VAL A 160 -5.59 7.75 -5.10
N GLY A 161 -6.84 7.33 -4.87
CA GLY A 161 -7.15 6.14 -4.08
C GLY A 161 -6.53 4.85 -4.65
N SER A 162 -6.51 4.69 -5.98
CA SER A 162 -5.88 3.54 -6.63
C SER A 162 -4.37 3.50 -6.41
N VAL A 163 -3.68 4.64 -6.57
CA VAL A 163 -2.24 4.74 -6.30
C VAL A 163 -1.95 4.50 -4.82
N CYS A 164 -2.66 5.18 -3.92
CA CYS A 164 -2.48 5.01 -2.48
C CYS A 164 -2.77 3.57 -2.00
N THR A 165 -3.68 2.84 -2.66
CA THR A 165 -3.95 1.43 -2.36
C THR A 165 -2.84 0.51 -2.88
N LEU A 166 -2.20 0.88 -3.98
CA LEU A 166 -1.07 0.15 -4.55
C LEU A 166 0.17 0.19 -3.63
N CYS A 167 0.41 1.34 -3.00
CA CYS A 167 1.61 1.63 -2.22
C CYS A 167 1.65 0.90 -0.86
N ASP A 168 2.85 0.52 -0.42
CA ASP A 168 3.09 -0.12 0.88
C ASP A 168 2.99 0.89 2.02
N SER A 169 3.37 2.14 1.76
CA SER A 169 3.27 3.25 2.70
C SER A 169 2.72 4.49 2.01
N VAL A 170 1.81 5.17 2.69
CA VAL A 170 1.23 6.44 2.25
C VAL A 170 1.46 7.46 3.37
N ILE A 171 2.02 8.61 3.03
CA ILE A 171 2.11 9.74 3.95
C ILE A 171 1.24 10.86 3.39
N ASP A 172 0.12 11.11 4.05
CA ASP A 172 -0.79 12.18 3.68
C ASP A 172 -0.43 13.46 4.44
N VAL A 173 -0.08 14.49 3.69
CA VAL A 173 0.39 15.77 4.20
C VAL A 173 -0.81 16.69 4.39
N THR A 174 -0.96 17.17 5.61
CA THR A 174 -2.10 17.96 6.07
C THR A 174 -1.62 19.21 6.80
N ASP A 175 -2.51 20.18 6.96
CA ASP A 175 -2.20 21.41 7.69
C ASP A 175 -2.07 21.11 9.18
N GLY A 176 -0.89 21.38 9.75
CA GLY A 176 -0.64 21.33 11.19
C GLY A 176 -0.55 22.72 11.82
N GLY A 177 -0.98 23.77 11.12
CA GLY A 177 -0.79 25.17 11.50
C GLY A 177 0.60 25.67 11.15
N GLU A 178 1.42 26.00 12.16
CA GLU A 178 2.81 26.42 11.94
C GLU A 178 3.76 25.26 11.57
N GLN A 179 3.25 24.02 11.61
CA GLN A 179 4.02 22.79 11.41
C GLN A 179 3.32 21.88 10.40
N LEU A 180 4.03 20.84 9.95
CA LEU A 180 3.47 19.88 9.00
C LEU A 180 2.75 18.75 9.75
N GLY A 181 1.43 18.66 9.57
CA GLY A 181 0.66 17.52 10.05
C GLY A 181 0.76 16.38 9.03
N VAL A 182 0.98 15.15 9.48
CA VAL A 182 0.95 13.98 8.58
C VAL A 182 0.08 12.87 9.13
N THR A 183 -0.57 12.17 8.21
CA THR A 183 -1.21 10.87 8.46
C THR A 183 -0.44 9.80 7.71
N ILE A 184 0.18 8.88 8.45
CA ILE A 184 1.01 7.81 7.89
C ILE A 184 0.20 6.53 7.92
N THR A 185 -0.01 5.92 6.76
CA THR A 185 -0.66 4.62 6.61
C THR A 185 0.35 3.61 6.08
N GLN A 186 0.54 2.51 6.79
CA GLN A 186 1.45 1.43 6.43
C GLN A 186 0.69 0.11 6.28
N ARG A 187 1.01 -0.63 5.23
CA ARG A 187 0.50 -1.98 4.99
C ARG A 187 1.58 -2.99 5.33
N LYS A 188 1.34 -3.82 6.33
CA LYS A 188 2.27 -4.88 6.73
C LYS A 188 2.10 -6.10 5.82
N ARG A 189 3.14 -6.94 5.73
CA ARG A 189 3.10 -8.20 4.98
C ARG A 189 2.00 -9.16 5.45
N SER A 190 1.55 -9.05 6.69
CA SER A 190 0.42 -9.80 7.23
C SER A 190 -0.95 -9.32 6.73
N GLY A 191 -1.00 -8.30 5.86
CA GLY A 191 -2.24 -7.65 5.43
C GLY A 191 -2.78 -6.60 6.43
N LYS A 192 -2.24 -6.55 7.66
CA LYS A 192 -2.64 -5.55 8.65
C LYS A 192 -2.25 -4.14 8.19
N VAL A 193 -3.23 -3.23 8.19
CA VAL A 193 -3.02 -1.80 7.95
C VAL A 193 -2.89 -1.07 9.28
N VAL A 194 -1.84 -0.28 9.43
CA VAL A 194 -1.59 0.57 10.61
C VAL A 194 -1.57 2.02 10.16
N THR A 195 -2.31 2.87 10.86
CA THR A 195 -2.37 4.31 10.59
C THR A 195 -2.02 5.09 11.85
N GLY A 196 -1.19 6.12 11.72
CA GLY A 196 -0.82 7.01 12.81
C GLY A 196 -0.69 8.45 12.33
N LYS A 197 -1.03 9.40 13.20
CA LYS A 197 -0.88 10.83 12.95
C LYS A 197 0.33 11.36 13.69
N GLU A 198 1.15 12.14 13.02
CA GLU A 198 2.32 12.79 13.61
C GLU A 198 2.35 14.26 13.16
N ILE A 199 2.85 15.15 14.00
CA ILE A 199 3.11 16.56 13.63
C ILE A 199 4.61 16.79 13.78
N PHE A 200 5.22 17.41 12.79
CA PHE A 200 6.64 17.70 12.82
C PHE A 200 6.98 19.04 12.20
N ARG A 201 8.13 19.55 12.61
CA ARG A 201 8.83 20.64 11.94
C ARG A 201 9.92 20.04 11.05
N VAL A 202 9.95 20.46 9.78
CA VAL A 202 11.08 20.17 8.89
C VAL A 202 12.08 21.31 9.01
N CYS A 203 13.27 21.02 9.51
CA CYS A 203 14.37 21.96 9.64
C CYS A 203 15.00 22.26 8.28
N GLU A 204 15.86 23.28 8.23
CA GLU A 204 16.53 23.70 6.98
C GLU A 204 17.49 22.64 6.44
N ASP A 205 18.07 21.82 7.31
CA ASP A 205 18.90 20.66 6.97
C ASP A 205 18.07 19.40 6.62
N PHE A 206 16.76 19.57 6.45
CA PHE A 206 15.77 18.49 6.25
C PHE A 206 15.71 17.46 7.39
N SER A 207 16.27 17.76 8.56
CA SER A 207 15.98 16.98 9.77
C SER A 207 14.52 17.19 10.21
N LEU A 208 13.97 16.21 10.93
CA LEU A 208 12.59 16.26 11.42
C LEU A 208 12.61 16.35 12.93
N GLU A 209 12.02 17.42 13.45
CA GLU A 209 11.76 17.57 14.87
C GLU A 209 10.30 17.20 15.13
N ARG A 210 10.09 16.13 15.89
CA ARG A 210 8.76 15.77 16.35
C ARG A 210 8.35 16.75 17.44
N THR A 211 7.31 17.52 17.19
CA THR A 211 6.63 18.26 18.26
C THR A 211 5.66 17.27 18.91
N THR A 212 5.72 17.18 20.25
CA THR A 212 4.98 16.19 21.05
C THR A 212 3.55 15.98 20.55
N ALA A 213 3.22 14.69 20.38
CA ALA A 213 1.90 14.21 20.00
C ALA A 213 0.82 14.85 20.89
N MET A 214 -0.23 15.39 20.28
CA MET A 214 -1.53 15.19 20.90
C MET A 214 -1.67 13.67 21.00
N GLU A 215 -1.66 13.17 22.23
CA GLU A 215 -2.22 11.85 22.51
C GLU A 215 -3.51 11.79 21.72
N SER A 216 -3.63 10.76 20.89
CA SER A 216 -4.95 10.24 20.62
C SER A 216 -5.57 10.00 21.98
N GLU A 217 -6.43 10.93 22.44
CA GLU A 217 -7.66 10.46 23.06
C GLU A 217 -8.10 9.31 22.15
N PRO A 218 -8.38 8.11 22.69
CA PRO A 218 -9.04 7.12 21.88
C PRO A 218 -10.25 7.87 21.34
N GLN A 219 -10.21 8.25 20.06
CA GLN A 219 -11.42 8.65 19.38
C GLN A 219 -12.28 7.46 19.68
N SER A 220 -13.29 7.67 20.54
CA SER A 220 -14.41 6.79 20.59
C SER A 220 -14.76 6.69 19.13
N ARG A 221 -14.44 5.54 18.51
CA ARG A 221 -15.22 5.07 17.40
C ARG A 221 -16.61 5.21 17.97
N THR A 222 -17.32 6.28 17.63
CA THR A 222 -18.70 6.09 17.26
C THR A 222 -18.56 5.03 16.20
N GLU A 223 -18.71 3.77 16.62
CA GLU A 223 -18.99 2.66 15.74
C GLU A 223 -20.19 3.16 14.96
N VAL A 224 -19.91 3.79 13.81
CA VAL A 224 -20.94 4.12 12.87
C VAL A 224 -21.31 2.74 12.36
N ASP A 225 -22.35 2.21 12.99
CA ASP A 225 -22.86 0.89 12.72
C ASP A 225 -22.98 0.77 11.19
N PRO A 226 -22.21 -0.13 10.54
CA PRO A 226 -22.12 -0.19 9.09
C PRO A 226 -23.47 -0.52 8.45
N THR A 227 -24.46 -0.88 9.25
CA THR A 227 -25.85 -1.14 8.83
C THR A 227 -26.72 0.12 8.73
N VAL A 228 -26.26 1.30 9.17
CA VAL A 228 -27.07 2.54 9.23
C VAL A 228 -27.46 3.08 7.85
N ASN A 229 -26.65 2.85 6.81
CA ASN A 229 -26.91 3.35 5.44
C ASN A 229 -27.49 2.28 4.50
N LEU A 230 -27.96 1.14 5.03
CA LEU A 230 -28.57 0.11 4.21
C LEU A 230 -30.05 0.45 3.98
N THR A 231 -30.51 0.33 2.73
CA THR A 231 -31.92 0.45 2.36
C THR A 231 -32.77 -0.73 2.85
N PHE A 232 -32.13 -1.73 3.46
CA PHE A 232 -32.75 -2.91 4.05
C PHE A 232 -32.10 -3.23 5.40
N ASN A 233 -32.91 -3.73 6.33
CA ASN A 233 -32.45 -4.02 7.68
C ASN A 233 -31.71 -5.37 7.73
N LEU A 234 -30.44 -5.36 8.14
CA LEU A 234 -29.66 -6.59 8.37
C LEU A 234 -29.91 -7.20 9.76
N ARG A 235 -30.50 -6.44 10.68
CA ARG A 235 -30.83 -6.90 12.02
C ARG A 235 -32.28 -7.36 12.06
N LEU A 236 -32.51 -8.58 12.53
CA LEU A 236 -33.85 -9.03 12.84
C LEU A 236 -34.35 -8.26 14.06
N SER A 237 -35.59 -7.76 14.00
CA SER A 237 -36.29 -7.33 15.21
C SER A 237 -36.48 -8.52 16.16
N GLU A 238 -36.68 -8.26 17.45
CA GLU A 238 -36.92 -9.33 18.44
C GLU A 238 -38.09 -10.24 18.00
N THR A 239 -39.15 -9.63 17.46
CA THR A 239 -40.30 -10.37 16.94
C THR A 239 -39.98 -11.23 15.72
N GLU A 240 -39.05 -10.82 14.85
CA GLU A 240 -38.62 -11.61 13.69
C GLU A 240 -37.65 -12.72 14.11
N ARG A 241 -36.79 -12.45 15.09
CA ARG A 241 -35.87 -13.43 15.69
C ARG A 241 -36.66 -14.54 16.37
N GLU A 242 -37.65 -14.20 17.19
CA GLU A 242 -38.56 -15.17 17.82
C GLU A 242 -39.31 -16.01 16.77
N ARG A 243 -39.80 -15.39 15.70
CA ARG A 243 -40.45 -16.13 14.59
C ARG A 243 -39.50 -17.05 13.86
N LYS A 244 -38.26 -16.63 13.62
CA LYS A 244 -37.23 -17.45 12.97
C LYS A 244 -36.84 -18.63 13.85
N GLU A 245 -36.68 -18.42 15.16
CA GLU A 245 -36.32 -19.48 16.11
C GLU A 245 -37.46 -20.46 16.36
N SER A 246 -38.72 -20.00 16.32
CA SER A 246 -39.91 -20.86 16.45
C SER A 246 -40.36 -21.52 15.13
N ALA A 247 -39.79 -21.12 13.99
CA ALA A 247 -40.10 -21.73 12.71
C ALA A 247 -39.55 -23.16 12.67
N ALA A 248 -40.45 -24.14 12.58
CA ALA A 248 -40.07 -25.53 12.39
C ALA A 248 -39.41 -25.73 11.02
N LEU A 249 -38.14 -26.11 11.00
CA LEU A 249 -37.44 -26.37 9.75
C LEU A 249 -38.01 -27.65 9.10
N PRO A 250 -38.32 -27.67 7.80
CA PRO A 250 -39.01 -28.77 7.12
C PRO A 250 -38.32 -30.15 7.22
N TYR A 251 -37.02 -30.19 7.56
CA TYR A 251 -36.21 -31.41 7.59
C TYR A 251 -35.46 -31.66 8.91
N THR A 252 -35.63 -30.81 9.93
CA THR A 252 -35.10 -31.10 11.27
C THR A 252 -36.17 -31.79 12.10
N PHE A 253 -36.14 -33.11 12.12
CA PHE A 253 -36.93 -33.88 13.07
C PHE A 253 -36.42 -33.64 14.50
N SER A 254 -37.33 -33.41 15.46
CA SER A 254 -36.99 -33.40 16.88
C SER A 254 -36.38 -34.75 17.28
N GLU A 255 -35.54 -34.81 18.32
CA GLU A 255 -34.93 -36.08 18.77
C GLU A 255 -35.97 -37.17 19.04
N ASN A 256 -37.13 -36.78 19.58
CA ASN A 256 -38.25 -37.70 19.80
C ASN A 256 -38.84 -38.22 18.49
N LYS A 257 -38.93 -37.37 17.45
CA LYS A 257 -39.42 -37.77 16.11
C LYS A 257 -38.38 -38.56 15.33
N LYS A 258 -37.08 -38.24 15.45
CA LYS A 258 -35.98 -39.08 14.94
C LYS A 258 -36.00 -40.45 15.58
N SER A 259 -36.06 -40.51 16.91
CA SER A 259 -36.17 -41.75 17.68
C SER A 259 -37.41 -42.54 17.28
N SER A 260 -38.56 -41.89 17.12
CA SER A 260 -39.79 -42.56 16.68
C SER A 260 -39.71 -43.09 15.24
N LEU A 261 -39.10 -42.36 14.31
CA LEU A 261 -38.89 -42.81 12.93
C LEU A 261 -37.86 -43.94 12.83
N LEU A 262 -36.84 -43.92 13.69
CA LEU A 262 -35.82 -44.97 13.81
C LEU A 262 -36.36 -46.22 14.55
N GLN A 263 -37.33 -46.05 15.45
CA GLN A 263 -37.92 -47.13 16.26
C GLN A 263 -39.17 -47.75 15.62
N SER A 264 -39.83 -47.06 14.68
CA SER A 264 -41.02 -47.58 13.99
C SER A 264 -40.65 -48.52 12.84
N SER A 265 -40.01 -49.65 13.16
CA SER A 265 -40.05 -50.93 12.46
C SER A 265 -38.98 -51.82 13.11
N GLY A 266 -39.37 -52.94 13.71
CA GLY A 266 -38.46 -53.95 14.29
C GLY A 266 -37.58 -54.68 13.26
N THR A 267 -37.19 -54.01 12.18
CA THR A 267 -36.30 -54.49 11.14
C THR A 267 -35.09 -53.58 11.13
N SER A 268 -33.95 -54.07 11.63
CA SER A 268 -32.66 -53.42 11.49
C SER A 268 -32.29 -53.34 10.00
N GLY A 269 -32.65 -52.25 9.32
CA GLY A 269 -32.19 -51.97 7.97
C GLY A 269 -30.70 -51.70 8.02
N LYS A 270 -29.88 -52.66 7.60
CA LYS A 270 -28.44 -52.44 7.41
C LYS A 270 -28.28 -51.74 6.06
N ILE A 271 -27.74 -50.52 6.08
CA ILE A 271 -27.29 -49.83 4.88
C ILE A 271 -25.94 -50.45 4.51
N PHE A 272 -25.88 -51.12 3.37
CA PHE A 272 -24.64 -51.64 2.82
C PHE A 272 -24.15 -50.64 1.78
N TYR A 273 -22.99 -50.06 2.03
CA TYR A 273 -22.26 -49.31 1.03
C TYR A 273 -21.44 -50.29 0.20
N ASP A 274 -21.60 -50.27 -1.11
CA ASP A 274 -20.77 -51.04 -2.04
C ASP A 274 -19.87 -50.02 -2.74
N PRO A 275 -18.55 -50.00 -2.48
CA PRO A 275 -17.66 -48.99 -3.04
C PRO A 275 -17.61 -49.11 -4.57
N ASP A 276 -17.81 -47.99 -5.26
CA ASP A 276 -17.59 -47.94 -6.69
C ASP A 276 -16.08 -47.94 -6.99
N PRO A 277 -15.63 -48.49 -8.14
CA PRO A 277 -14.20 -48.55 -8.48
C PRO A 277 -13.52 -47.18 -8.70
N GLY A 278 -14.23 -46.07 -8.50
CA GLY A 278 -13.71 -44.71 -8.44
C GLY A 278 -13.97 -44.01 -7.11
N ASP A 279 -14.39 -44.74 -6.07
CA ASP A 279 -14.26 -44.28 -4.69
C ASP A 279 -12.79 -44.37 -4.30
N ASP A 280 -12.09 -43.27 -4.59
CA ASP A 280 -10.75 -43.04 -4.10
C ASP A 280 -10.90 -42.80 -2.58
N LEU A 281 -10.70 -43.85 -1.78
CA LEU A 281 -10.45 -43.69 -0.34
C LEU A 281 -9.08 -43.03 -0.22
N ASP A 282 -9.04 -41.71 -0.37
CA ASP A 282 -7.87 -40.92 -0.04
C ASP A 282 -7.66 -40.98 1.48
N GLU A 283 -6.54 -41.55 1.91
CA GLU A 283 -6.13 -41.55 3.31
C GLU A 283 -5.65 -40.16 3.80
N GLU A 284 -5.72 -39.15 2.94
CA GLU A 284 -5.27 -37.79 3.22
C GLU A 284 -6.49 -36.98 3.69
N ASP A 285 -6.77 -37.04 5.00
CA ASP A 285 -7.79 -36.21 5.64
C ASP A 285 -7.43 -34.73 5.40
N PRO A 286 -8.24 -33.97 4.63
CA PRO A 286 -7.94 -32.57 4.33
C PRO A 286 -8.06 -31.64 5.54
N ASP A 287 -8.40 -32.18 6.72
CA ASP A 287 -8.38 -31.46 7.99
C ASP A 287 -7.11 -31.73 8.84
N ASP A 288 -6.21 -32.65 8.43
CA ASP A 288 -5.00 -33.02 9.19
C ASP A 288 -3.88 -31.94 9.15
N ASP A 289 -4.00 -30.93 8.30
CA ASP A 289 -3.13 -29.73 8.24
C ASP A 289 -3.78 -28.47 8.87
N LEU A 290 -4.96 -28.61 9.50
CA LEU A 290 -5.63 -27.53 10.21
C LEU A 290 -5.26 -27.50 11.70
N ASP A 291 -4.17 -26.81 12.02
CA ASP A 291 -3.87 -26.41 13.41
C ASP A 291 -4.87 -25.30 13.87
N VAL A 292 -5.97 -25.70 14.52
CA VAL A 292 -6.94 -24.78 15.18
C VAL A 292 -6.64 -24.60 16.67
#